data_AF-A0A432AWY7-F1
#
_entry.id   AF-A0A432AWY7-F1
#
_cell.length_a   1.000
_cell.length_b   1.000
_cell.length_c   1.000
_cell.angle_alpha   90.00
_cell.angle_beta   90.00
_cell.angle_gamma   90.00
#
_symmetry.space_group_name_H-M   'P 1'
#
loop_
_entity.id
_entity.type
_entity.pdbx_description
1 polymer ?
#
loop_
_entity_poly.entity_id
_entity_poly.type
_entity_poly.pdbx_seq_one_letter_code
_entity_poly.pdbx_strand_id
1 'polypeptide(L)'
;MRSASDAESALKHDPQAISLLLADVGFPGMNGVRLYERMHAANPDLQGLFMSGYALKSLYPHQSLQEGVNFISKPFSINNLVGMVQRSLDP
;
A
#
# COMPACT_ATOMS: atom_id res chain seq x y z
N MET A 1 4.53 14.97 0.93
CA MET A 1 4.74 13.55 1.34
C MET A 1 4.54 13.45 2.84
N ARG A 2 3.71 12.52 3.30
CA ARG A 2 3.49 12.24 4.73
C ARG A 2 4.15 10.90 5.06
N SER A 3 4.66 10.73 6.28
CA SER A 3 5.28 9.49 6.74
C SER A 3 4.78 9.14 8.13
N ALA A 4 4.69 7.84 8.41
CA ALA A 4 4.33 7.28 9.70
C ALA A 4 5.24 6.07 9.97
N SER A 5 5.61 5.87 11.23
CA SER A 5 6.47 4.77 11.69
C SER A 5 5.73 3.47 11.94
N ASP A 6 4.41 3.57 12.12
CA ASP A 6 3.52 2.49 12.51
C ASP A 6 2.10 2.79 12.00
N ALA A 7 1.21 1.81 12.11
CA ALA A 7 -0.12 1.94 11.53
C ALA A 7 -1.05 2.86 12.32
N GLU A 8 -0.87 2.97 13.65
CA GLU A 8 -1.70 3.86 14.47
C GLU A 8 -1.41 5.33 14.16
N SER A 9 -0.15 5.69 13.96
CA SER A 9 0.25 7.02 13.51
C SER A 9 -0.22 7.30 12.09
N ALA A 10 -0.19 6.31 11.19
CA ALA A 10 -0.70 6.46 9.84
C ALA A 10 -2.22 6.74 9.81
N LEU A 11 -3.01 6.08 10.66
CA LEU A 11 -4.47 6.27 10.76
C LEU A 11 -4.87 7.66 11.27
N LYS A 12 -3.95 8.44 11.86
CA LYS A 12 -4.23 9.82 12.27
C LYS A 12 -4.18 10.80 11.10
N HIS A 13 -3.66 10.39 9.95
CA HIS A 13 -3.71 11.21 8.75
C HIS A 13 -5.10 11.15 8.13
N ASP A 14 -5.53 12.29 7.60
CA ASP A 14 -6.77 12.39 6.83
C ASP A 14 -6.64 11.55 5.53
N PRO A 15 -7.44 10.47 5.36
CA PRO A 15 -7.40 9.62 4.18
C PRO A 15 -7.78 10.37 2.89
N GLN A 16 -8.60 11.41 2.99
CA GLN A 16 -9.01 12.24 1.84
C GLN A 16 -7.86 13.09 1.28
N ALA A 17 -6.81 13.32 2.09
CA ALA A 17 -5.62 14.05 1.68
C ALA A 17 -4.50 13.14 1.14
N ILE A 18 -4.78 11.85 0.91
CA ILE A 18 -3.82 10.84 0.49
C ILE A 18 -4.38 10.10 -0.73
N SER A 19 -3.66 10.17 -1.84
CA SER A 19 -3.98 9.46 -3.08
C SER A 19 -3.32 8.07 -3.16
N LEU A 20 -2.18 7.88 -2.49
CA LEU A 20 -1.43 6.63 -2.49
C LEU A 20 -0.86 6.31 -1.11
N LEU A 21 -1.12 5.10 -0.63
CA LEU A 21 -0.46 4.50 0.51
C LEU A 21 0.67 3.58 0.04
N LEU A 22 1.91 3.94 0.34
CA LEU A 22 3.08 3.09 0.14
C LEU A 22 3.48 2.45 1.48
N ALA A 23 3.37 1.13 1.62
CA ALA A 23 3.66 0.43 2.87
C ALA A 23 4.41 -0.89 2.66
N ASP A 24 5.14 -1.35 3.67
CA ASP A 24 5.67 -2.71 3.71
C ASP A 24 4.55 -3.67 4.12
N VAL A 25 4.55 -4.91 3.62
CA VAL A 25 3.63 -5.94 4.12
C VAL A 25 4.00 -6.37 5.54
N GLY A 26 5.29 -6.35 5.88
CA GLY A 26 5.80 -6.65 7.22
C GLY A 26 5.70 -5.50 8.22
N PHE A 27 4.80 -4.52 7.99
CA PHE A 27 4.68 -3.32 8.81
C PHE A 27 4.40 -3.66 10.29
N PRO A 28 5.23 -3.21 11.25
CA PRO A 28 5.03 -3.50 12.67
C PRO A 28 3.67 -3.01 13.19
N GLY A 29 3.05 -3.77 14.08
CA GLY A 29 1.75 -3.44 14.71
C GLY A 29 0.54 -3.95 13.92
N MET A 30 0.46 -3.69 12.61
CA MET A 30 -0.59 -4.26 11.75
C MET A 30 -0.11 -4.44 10.30
N ASN A 31 -0.58 -5.48 9.61
CA ASN A 31 -0.30 -5.69 8.18
C ASN A 31 -0.72 -4.44 7.37
N GLY A 32 0.17 -3.93 6.50
CA GLY A 32 -0.09 -2.77 5.65
C GLY A 32 -1.39 -2.86 4.85
N VAL A 33 -1.84 -4.07 4.50
CA VAL A 33 -3.13 -4.29 3.84
C VAL A 33 -4.32 -3.94 4.73
N ARG A 34 -4.26 -4.25 6.04
CA ARG A 34 -5.33 -3.89 6.97
C ARG A 34 -5.38 -2.38 7.25
N LEU A 35 -4.23 -1.71 7.21
CA LEU A 35 -4.16 -0.25 7.25
C LEU A 35 -4.86 0.34 6.02
N TYR A 36 -4.57 -0.19 4.83
CA TYR A 36 -5.23 0.20 3.59
C TYR A 36 -6.73 -0.02 3.64
N GLU A 37 -7.22 -1.20 4.02
CA GLU A 37 -8.67 -1.47 4.12
C GLU A 37 -9.39 -0.42 4.97
N ARG A 38 -8.78 -0.01 6.09
CA ARG A 38 -9.35 1.03 6.97
C ARG A 38 -9.34 2.42 6.32
N MET A 39 -8.24 2.81 5.69
CA MET A 39 -8.13 4.11 5.04
C MET A 39 -8.98 4.19 3.77
N HIS A 40 -9.05 3.10 3.01
CA HIS A 40 -9.84 2.96 1.78
C HIS A 40 -11.34 2.97 2.08
N ALA A 41 -11.78 2.38 3.20
CA ALA A 41 -13.17 2.53 3.66
C ALA A 41 -13.58 4.00 3.89
N ALA A 42 -12.62 4.87 4.22
CA ALA A 42 -12.84 6.30 4.37
C ALA A 42 -12.56 7.11 3.08
N ASN A 43 -11.78 6.56 2.15
CA ASN A 43 -11.47 7.14 0.85
C ASN A 43 -11.37 6.03 -0.23
N PRO A 44 -12.47 5.73 -0.94
CA PRO A 44 -12.48 4.70 -1.99
C PRO A 44 -11.55 4.97 -3.17
N ASP A 45 -11.09 6.21 -3.36
CA ASP A 45 -10.13 6.56 -4.42
C ASP A 45 -8.67 6.28 -4.01
N LEU A 46 -8.43 5.96 -2.74
CA LEU A 46 -7.10 5.68 -2.21
C LEU A 46 -6.51 4.45 -2.90
N GLN A 47 -5.31 4.61 -3.45
CA GLN A 47 -4.52 3.55 -4.05
C GLN A 47 -3.56 2.96 -3.01
N GLY A 48 -3.31 1.66 -3.08
CA GLY A 48 -2.34 0.96 -2.23
C GLY A 48 -1.19 0.41 -3.05
N LEU A 49 0.06 0.69 -2.65
CA LEU A 49 1.25 0.06 -3.21
C LEU A 49 2.03 -0.61 -2.08
N PHE A 50 2.12 -1.94 -2.10
CA PHE A 50 2.79 -2.69 -1.04
C PHE A 50 4.11 -3.30 -1.48
N MET A 51 5.11 -3.18 -0.61
CA MET A 51 6.43 -3.78 -0.81
C MET A 51 6.49 -5.10 -0.06
N SER A 52 6.74 -6.22 -0.76
CA SER A 52 6.84 -7.55 -0.15
C SER A 52 8.16 -8.23 -0.44
N GLY A 53 8.82 -8.79 0.58
CA GLY A 53 9.97 -9.70 0.42
C GLY A 53 9.57 -11.19 0.31
N TYR A 54 8.30 -11.51 0.58
CA TYR A 54 7.76 -12.86 0.50
C TYR A 54 6.88 -13.01 -0.75
N ALA A 55 6.79 -14.24 -1.28
CA ALA A 55 5.99 -14.52 -2.47
C ALA A 55 4.55 -14.03 -2.27
N LEU A 56 4.17 -13.01 -3.04
CA LEU A 56 2.84 -12.37 -3.02
C LEU A 56 1.71 -13.39 -3.17
N LYS A 57 1.95 -14.45 -3.95
CA LYS A 57 1.05 -15.60 -4.13
C LYS A 57 0.74 -16.37 -2.84
N SER A 58 1.64 -16.39 -1.87
CA SER A 58 1.47 -17.12 -0.60
C SER A 58 0.59 -16.35 0.38
N LEU A 59 0.62 -15.02 0.31
CA LEU A 59 -0.17 -14.15 1.17
C LEU A 59 -1.59 -13.93 0.62
N TYR A 60 -1.74 -13.93 -0.71
CA TYR A 60 -3.03 -13.75 -1.38
C TYR A 60 -3.20 -14.75 -2.54
N PRO A 61 -3.40 -16.05 -2.25
CA PRO A 61 -3.54 -17.07 -3.30
C PRO A 61 -4.84 -16.96 -4.11
N HIS A 62 -5.88 -16.31 -3.57
CA HIS A 62 -7.24 -16.37 -4.11
C HIS A 62 -8.06 -15.06 -4.06
N GLN A 63 -7.49 -13.96 -3.56
CA GLN A 63 -8.19 -12.68 -3.65
C GLN A 63 -7.75 -12.01 -4.93
N SER A 64 -8.68 -11.92 -5.89
CA SER A 64 -8.70 -10.84 -6.88
C SER A 64 -8.12 -9.60 -6.22
N LEU A 65 -6.97 -9.13 -6.73
CA LEU A 65 -6.37 -7.85 -6.33
C LEU A 65 -7.52 -6.87 -6.22
N GLN A 66 -7.85 -6.42 -5.00
CA GLN A 66 -8.92 -5.44 -4.85
C GLN A 66 -8.56 -4.26 -5.77
N GLU A 67 -9.55 -3.73 -6.47
CA GLU A 67 -9.33 -2.57 -7.33
C GLU A 67 -8.58 -1.49 -6.53
N GLY A 68 -7.47 -1.02 -7.07
CA GLY A 68 -6.58 -0.06 -6.42
C GLY A 68 -5.43 -0.62 -5.58
N VAL A 69 -5.23 -1.95 -5.53
CA VAL A 69 -4.11 -2.57 -4.79
C VAL A 69 -3.02 -3.08 -5.73
N ASN A 70 -1.83 -2.49 -5.62
CA ASN A 70 -0.62 -2.81 -6.36
C ASN A 70 0.48 -3.36 -5.44
N PHE A 71 1.42 -4.11 -6.02
CA PHE A 71 2.53 -4.71 -5.29
C PHE A 71 3.87 -4.57 -6.02
N ILE A 72 4.95 -4.46 -5.25
CA ILE A 72 6.32 -4.53 -5.74
C ILE A 72 7.14 -5.52 -4.88
N SER A 73 7.79 -6.49 -5.53
CA SER A 73 8.63 -7.48 -4.85
C SER A 73 9.99 -6.89 -4.50
N LYS A 74 10.45 -7.12 -3.28
CA LYS A 74 11.84 -6.87 -2.87
C LYS A 74 12.76 -8.03 -3.36
N PRO A 75 14.02 -7.74 -3.72
CA PRO A 75 14.60 -6.41 -3.89
C PRO A 75 14.08 -5.72 -5.16
N PHE A 76 13.97 -4.39 -5.13
CA PHE A 76 13.59 -3.56 -6.28
C PHE A 76 14.55 -2.39 -6.43
N SER A 77 14.67 -1.85 -7.64
CA SER A 77 15.38 -0.60 -7.90
C SER A 77 14.49 0.61 -7.59
N ILE A 78 15.11 1.78 -7.36
CA ILE A 78 14.37 3.04 -7.22
C ILE A 78 13.54 3.33 -8.48
N ASN A 79 14.09 3.07 -9.67
CA ASN A 79 13.38 3.26 -10.94
C ASN A 79 12.11 2.40 -11.02
N ASN A 80 12.17 1.15 -10.55
CA ASN A 80 11.00 0.28 -10.50
C ASN A 80 9.94 0.83 -9.53
N LEU A 81 10.36 1.32 -8.35
CA LEU A 81 9.46 1.93 -7.38
C LEU A 81 8.76 3.17 -7.96
N VAL A 82 9.52 4.08 -8.57
CA VAL A 82 8.99 5.30 -9.19
C VAL A 82 7.99 4.96 -10.29
N GLY A 83 8.32 4.01 -11.16
CA GLY A 83 7.41 3.56 -12.22
C GLY A 83 6.11 2.95 -11.68
N MET A 84 6.16 2.21 -10.57
CA MET A 84 4.97 1.69 -9.91
C MET A 84 4.13 2.78 -9.24
N VAL A 85 4.77 3.77 -8.62
CA VAL A 85 4.08 4.92 -8.02
C VAL A 85 3.34 5.71 -9.10
N GLN A 86 3.98 6.01 -10.22
CA GLN A 86 3.36 6.71 -11.35
C GLN A 86 2.14 5.95 -11.88
N ARG A 87 2.30 4.65 -12.18
CA ARG A 87 1.19 3.78 -12.62
C ARG A 87 0.04 3.67 -11.62
N SER A 88 0.32 3.82 -10.33
CA SER A 88 -0.72 3.77 -9.30
C SER A 88 -1.47 5.10 -9.19
N LEU A 89 -0.87 6.22 -9.59
CA LEU A 89 -1.47 7.56 -9.49
C LEU A 89 -2.14 8.03 -10.78
N ASP A 90 -1.71 7.50 -11.93
CA ASP A 90 -2.23 7.83 -13.26
C ASP A 90 -3.07 6.66 -13.80
N PRO A 91 -4.42 6.69 -13.66
CA PRO A 91 -5.33 5.65 -14.18
C PRO A 91 -5.43 5.63 -15.70
#